data_AF-A0A935V1E5-F1
#
_entry.id   AF-A0A935V1E5-F1
#
_cell.length_a   1.000
_cell.length_b   1.000
_cell.length_c   1.000
_cell.angle_alpha   90.00
_cell.angle_beta   90.00
_cell.angle_gamma   90.00
#
_symmetry.space_group_name_H-M   'P 1'
#
loop_
_entity.id
_entity.type
_entity.pdbx_description
1 polymer ?
#
loop_
_entity_poly.entity_id
_entity_poly.type
_entity_poly.pdbx_seq_one_letter_code
_entity_poly.pdbx_strand_id
1 'polypeptide(L)'
;MDAINGAQQVVLVASFLLADATLADAMLKAAERGVRVYALTASEQRVAKAPDDDEVFEKRMVDEHKQLLRSLAGKTLLRSAEHFHAKFVVVDPPWVGAGRTRAFLSTANLNKALTDSVELGIELDSVQAGALAGAFVRAFWSEAERELVETDRLASVGKPPALPVVPSHAGVLTTTKTSTELREGVLALIVGARRKLVVSCYGLDAAHPSVLAIKDAAARGVQVTVLTRPRPAVLAAARLLAKAGAVVRAHEKLHAKAVIADGVGLVMTANLEAHGLDRGFEVGVRIDPSSKVLAGVLSEWEEGFPWEFRLGPQRPEAIGDVWMGDKGSRDPKVEVVDLETVALPAVIAANALSLDAAPAPGYRRHRRLRSAWPVGCVLNGRCVLQPFRRKRGSAFGL
;
A
#
# COMPACT_ATOMS: atom_id res chain seq x y z
N MET A 1 -7.67 -18.67 7.81
CA MET A 1 -7.65 -19.60 8.95
C MET A 1 -8.22 -20.96 8.59
N ASP A 2 -9.43 -21.03 8.05
CA ASP A 2 -10.10 -22.29 7.70
C ASP A 2 -9.26 -23.24 6.83
N ALA A 3 -8.51 -22.70 5.86
CA ALA A 3 -7.58 -23.49 5.06
C ALA A 3 -6.52 -24.21 5.91
N ILE A 4 -5.91 -23.51 6.88
CA ILE A 4 -4.88 -24.07 7.77
C ILE A 4 -5.51 -25.08 8.75
N ASN A 5 -6.71 -24.80 9.24
CA ASN A 5 -7.47 -25.73 10.08
C ASN A 5 -7.83 -27.02 9.33
N GLY A 6 -8.10 -26.93 8.03
CA GLY A 6 -8.38 -28.06 7.15
C GLY A 6 -7.15 -28.78 6.60
N ALA A 7 -5.93 -28.28 6.87
CA ALA A 7 -4.69 -28.85 6.37
C ALA A 7 -4.47 -30.28 6.89
N GLN A 8 -4.04 -31.17 6.00
CA GLN A 8 -3.82 -32.58 6.29
C GLN A 8 -2.35 -32.95 6.42
N GLN A 9 -1.45 -32.28 5.67
CA GLN A 9 -0.05 -32.70 5.60
C GLN A 9 0.96 -31.56 5.65
N VAL A 10 0.71 -30.45 4.95
CA VAL A 10 1.67 -29.34 4.85
C VAL A 10 0.98 -27.98 4.86
N VAL A 11 1.57 -27.03 5.58
CA VAL A 11 1.23 -25.61 5.52
C VAL A 11 2.51 -24.81 5.26
N LEU A 12 2.51 -23.98 4.23
CA LEU A 12 3.58 -23.05 3.88
C LEU A 12 3.05 -21.62 4.08
N VAL A 13 3.75 -20.81 4.88
CA VAL A 13 3.35 -19.43 5.17
C VAL A 13 4.51 -18.49 4.89
N ALA A 14 4.27 -17.43 4.12
CA ALA A 14 5.19 -16.31 4.01
C ALA A 14 4.48 -15.04 4.48
N SER A 15 5.15 -14.22 5.29
CA SER A 15 4.70 -12.87 5.65
C SER A 15 5.90 -12.05 6.10
N PHE A 16 5.95 -10.75 5.78
CA PHE A 16 7.01 -9.87 6.29
C PHE A 16 6.99 -9.80 7.83
N LEU A 17 5.78 -9.71 8.40
CA LEU A 17 5.53 -9.75 9.84
C LEU A 17 4.47 -10.82 10.14
N LEU A 18 4.77 -11.70 11.07
CA LEU A 18 3.81 -12.63 11.67
C LEU A 18 3.41 -12.08 13.03
N ALA A 19 2.23 -11.47 13.15
CA ALA A 19 1.73 -10.89 14.40
C ALA A 19 0.23 -11.17 14.64
N ASP A 20 -0.38 -12.04 13.84
CA ASP A 20 -1.77 -12.44 14.04
C ASP A 20 -1.87 -13.65 14.98
N ALA A 21 -2.47 -13.45 16.15
CA ALA A 21 -2.63 -14.52 17.14
C ALA A 21 -3.52 -15.67 16.63
N THR A 22 -4.53 -15.37 15.80
CA THR A 22 -5.42 -16.38 15.23
C THR A 22 -4.69 -17.24 14.19
N LEU A 23 -3.78 -16.63 13.42
CA LEU A 23 -2.91 -17.34 12.48
C LEU A 23 -1.96 -18.26 13.23
N ALA A 24 -1.30 -17.75 14.27
CA ALA A 24 -0.40 -18.53 15.10
C ALA A 24 -1.12 -19.72 15.72
N ASP A 25 -2.30 -19.51 16.31
CA ASP A 25 -3.12 -20.57 16.89
C ASP A 25 -3.51 -21.61 15.84
N ALA A 26 -3.91 -21.20 14.63
CA ALA A 26 -4.21 -22.14 13.55
C ALA A 26 -2.97 -22.95 13.12
N MET A 27 -1.79 -22.32 13.03
CA MET A 27 -0.52 -22.99 12.73
C MET A 27 -0.12 -23.99 13.82
N LEU A 28 -0.26 -23.60 15.10
CA LEU A 28 0.04 -24.47 16.25
C LEU A 28 -0.88 -25.68 16.28
N LYS A 29 -2.20 -25.47 16.12
CA LYS A 29 -3.18 -26.56 16.03
C LYS A 29 -2.89 -27.47 14.84
N ALA A 30 -2.39 -26.95 13.72
CA ALA A 30 -1.99 -27.78 12.59
C ALA A 30 -0.77 -28.65 12.97
N ALA A 31 0.26 -28.06 13.57
CA ALA A 31 1.43 -28.79 14.04
C ALA A 31 1.08 -29.88 15.06
N GLU A 32 0.17 -29.61 16.00
CA GLU A 32 -0.34 -30.58 16.99
C GLU A 32 -1.03 -31.80 16.35
N ARG A 33 -1.66 -31.61 15.18
CA ARG A 33 -2.25 -32.71 14.38
C ARG A 33 -1.21 -33.50 13.57
N GLY A 34 0.07 -33.13 13.64
CA GLY A 34 1.14 -33.72 12.84
C GLY A 34 1.30 -33.12 11.44
N VAL A 35 0.62 -32.00 11.14
CA VAL A 35 0.80 -31.27 9.88
C VAL A 35 2.14 -30.53 9.91
N ARG A 36 2.92 -30.63 8.84
CA ARG A 36 4.21 -29.95 8.75
C ARG A 36 4.00 -28.48 8.42
N VAL A 37 4.40 -27.58 9.31
CA VAL A 37 4.25 -26.14 9.14
C VAL A 37 5.61 -25.50 8.89
N TYR A 38 5.72 -24.81 7.76
CA TYR A 38 6.92 -24.08 7.33
C TYR A 38 6.59 -22.58 7.19
N ALA A 39 7.45 -21.73 7.73
CA ALA A 39 7.24 -20.28 7.71
C ALA A 39 8.46 -19.53 7.18
N LEU A 40 8.21 -18.50 6.36
CA LEU A 40 9.19 -17.49 5.96
C LEU A 40 8.78 -16.13 6.51
N THR A 41 9.72 -15.43 7.13
CA THR A 41 9.53 -14.08 7.66
C THR A 41 10.73 -13.18 7.39
N ALA A 42 10.55 -11.86 7.44
CA ALA A 42 11.69 -10.95 7.40
C ALA A 42 12.57 -11.11 8.65
N SER A 43 13.86 -10.77 8.53
CA SER A 43 14.76 -10.78 9.67
C SER A 43 14.38 -9.70 10.70
N GLU A 44 14.58 -9.99 12.00
CA GLU A 44 14.28 -9.02 13.08
C GLU A 44 15.05 -7.70 12.92
N GLN A 45 16.26 -7.76 12.37
CA GLN A 45 17.07 -6.57 12.10
C GLN A 45 16.46 -5.67 11.03
N ARG A 46 15.79 -6.25 10.03
CA ARG A 46 15.05 -5.50 9.01
C ARG A 46 13.77 -4.91 9.59
N VAL A 47 13.05 -5.69 10.38
CA VAL A 47 11.84 -5.27 11.07
C VAL A 47 12.11 -4.08 12.00
N ALA A 48 13.26 -4.08 12.70
CA ALA A 48 13.67 -2.99 13.58
C ALA A 48 14.19 -1.73 12.84
N LYS A 49 14.41 -1.80 11.52
CA LYS A 49 14.93 -0.70 10.68
C LYS A 49 13.91 -0.21 9.64
N ALA A 50 12.66 -0.70 9.67
CA ALA A 50 11.61 -0.18 8.79
C ALA A 50 11.42 1.33 9.06
N PRO A 51 11.20 2.15 8.01
CA PRO A 51 11.16 3.61 8.16
C PRO A 51 10.05 4.10 9.10
N ASP A 52 10.39 5.12 9.89
CA ASP A 52 9.61 5.81 10.95
C ASP A 52 8.31 6.49 10.47
N ASP A 53 7.45 5.83 9.71
CA ASP A 53 6.12 6.40 9.46
C ASP A 53 5.23 6.27 10.72
N ASP A 54 5.38 5.16 11.48
CA ASP A 54 4.45 4.75 12.54
C ASP A 54 5.14 4.13 13.81
N GLU A 55 6.12 4.82 14.44
CA GLU A 55 6.96 4.31 15.56
C GLU A 55 6.25 3.50 16.67
N VAL A 56 5.08 3.95 17.16
CA VAL A 56 4.35 3.27 18.26
C VAL A 56 3.64 2.01 17.79
N PHE A 57 3.13 2.01 16.56
CA PHE A 57 2.45 0.85 15.98
C PHE A 57 3.48 -0.23 15.65
N GLU A 58 4.61 0.15 15.05
CA GLU A 58 5.65 -0.80 14.68
C GLU A 58 6.31 -1.45 15.90
N LYS A 59 6.63 -0.71 16.97
CA LYS A 59 7.23 -1.32 18.18
C LYS A 59 6.34 -2.40 18.79
N ARG A 60 5.03 -2.14 18.92
CA ARG A 60 4.07 -3.13 19.40
C ARG A 60 3.99 -4.34 18.45
N MET A 61 4.02 -4.11 17.15
CA MET A 61 4.02 -5.18 16.15
C MET A 61 5.29 -6.03 16.20
N VAL A 62 6.45 -5.43 16.48
CA VAL A 62 7.72 -6.17 16.69
C VAL A 62 7.63 -7.04 17.93
N ASP A 63 7.08 -6.52 19.03
CA ASP A 63 6.93 -7.28 20.27
C ASP A 63 5.94 -8.44 20.10
N GLU A 64 4.80 -8.20 19.45
CA GLU A 64 3.82 -9.24 19.08
C GLU A 64 4.46 -10.29 18.15
N HIS A 65 5.28 -9.86 17.20
CA HIS A 65 6.04 -10.76 16.33
C HIS A 65 6.99 -11.67 17.12
N LYS A 66 7.78 -11.10 18.03
CA LYS A 66 8.70 -11.88 18.90
C LYS A 66 7.96 -12.87 19.79
N GLN A 67 6.85 -12.45 20.40
CA GLN A 67 6.01 -13.34 21.20
C GLN A 67 5.48 -14.51 20.36
N LEU A 68 5.08 -14.24 19.14
CA LEU A 68 4.63 -15.27 18.21
C LEU A 68 5.77 -16.22 17.83
N LEU A 69 6.97 -15.71 17.51
CA LEU A 69 8.15 -16.55 17.24
C LEU A 69 8.45 -17.51 18.40
N ARG A 70 8.40 -17.02 19.65
CA ARG A 70 8.55 -17.86 20.85
C ARG A 70 7.53 -18.99 20.91
N SER A 71 6.27 -18.71 20.56
CA SER A 71 5.20 -19.70 20.59
C SER A 71 5.37 -20.80 19.53
N LEU A 72 5.99 -20.46 18.39
CA LEU A 72 6.21 -21.34 17.24
C LEU A 72 7.48 -22.19 17.35
N ALA A 73 8.43 -21.80 18.22
CA ALA A 73 9.70 -22.47 18.40
C ALA A 73 9.52 -23.96 18.74
N GLY A 74 10.25 -24.84 18.04
CA GLY A 74 10.18 -26.30 18.22
C GLY A 74 8.90 -26.97 17.70
N LYS A 75 7.90 -26.20 17.22
CA LYS A 75 6.62 -26.71 16.72
C LYS A 75 6.45 -26.51 15.22
N THR A 76 7.10 -25.49 14.67
CA THR A 76 7.09 -25.18 13.23
C THR A 76 8.52 -24.92 12.77
N LEU A 77 8.80 -25.13 11.48
CA LEU A 77 10.10 -24.80 10.91
C LEU A 77 10.04 -23.40 10.30
N LEU A 78 10.63 -22.44 11.00
CA LEU A 78 10.62 -21.04 10.60
C LEU A 78 12.00 -20.59 10.16
N ARG A 79 12.05 -19.91 9.01
CA ARG A 79 13.26 -19.29 8.48
C ARG A 79 13.05 -17.82 8.17
N SER A 80 14.13 -17.06 8.20
CA SER A 80 14.11 -15.63 7.88
C SER A 80 15.30 -15.18 7.05
N ALA A 81 15.10 -14.07 6.33
CA ALA A 81 16.13 -13.33 5.61
C ALA A 81 15.72 -11.85 5.52
N GLU A 82 16.68 -10.95 5.34
CA GLU A 82 16.40 -9.51 5.26
C GLU A 82 15.46 -9.12 4.10
N HIS A 83 15.53 -9.83 2.98
CA HIS A 83 14.78 -9.50 1.76
C HIS A 83 13.40 -10.14 1.68
N PHE A 84 12.97 -10.96 2.64
CA PHE A 84 11.66 -11.63 2.58
C PHE A 84 10.50 -10.68 2.84
N HIS A 85 9.61 -10.53 1.85
CA HIS A 85 8.46 -9.63 1.96
C HIS A 85 7.15 -10.20 1.37
N ALA A 86 7.18 -11.33 0.66
CA ALA A 86 5.98 -12.00 0.17
C ALA A 86 4.98 -12.34 1.29
N LYS A 87 3.68 -12.28 0.97
CA LYS A 87 2.58 -12.57 1.90
C LYS A 87 1.61 -13.57 1.27
N PHE A 88 1.71 -14.84 1.69
CA PHE A 88 0.85 -15.89 1.18
C PHE A 88 0.76 -17.09 2.11
N VAL A 89 -0.24 -17.93 1.86
CA VAL A 89 -0.41 -19.23 2.50
C VAL A 89 -0.65 -20.28 1.42
N VAL A 90 0.03 -21.42 1.50
CA VAL A 90 -0.29 -22.62 0.71
C VAL A 90 -0.52 -23.80 1.65
N VAL A 91 -1.64 -24.48 1.46
CA VAL A 91 -2.03 -25.68 2.20
C VAL A 91 -2.03 -26.86 1.25
N ASP A 92 -1.40 -27.93 1.68
CA ASP A 92 -1.35 -29.22 1.00
C ASP A 92 -1.03 -29.07 -0.50
N PRO A 93 0.14 -28.50 -0.87
CA PRO A 93 0.48 -28.22 -2.26
C PRO A 93 0.41 -29.49 -3.12
N PRO A 94 0.20 -29.37 -4.44
CA PRO A 94 -0.23 -30.49 -5.29
C PRO A 94 0.63 -31.76 -5.21
N TRP A 95 1.95 -31.63 -5.01
CA TRP A 95 2.88 -32.76 -4.89
C TRP A 95 2.74 -33.57 -3.61
N VAL A 96 1.96 -33.10 -2.65
CA VAL A 96 1.71 -33.79 -1.37
C VAL A 96 0.59 -34.82 -1.51
N GLY A 97 -0.21 -34.77 -2.58
CA GLY A 97 -1.20 -35.80 -2.90
C GLY A 97 -2.42 -35.85 -1.95
N ALA A 98 -2.63 -34.84 -1.10
CA ALA A 98 -3.72 -34.81 -0.13
C ALA A 98 -5.09 -34.38 -0.71
N GLY A 99 -5.16 -34.02 -1.99
CA GLY A 99 -6.43 -33.72 -2.68
C GLY A 99 -7.17 -32.46 -2.23
N ARG A 100 -6.56 -31.60 -1.39
CA ARG A 100 -7.19 -30.38 -0.83
C ARG A 100 -6.30 -29.14 -0.93
N THR A 101 -5.57 -29.00 -2.03
CA THR A 101 -4.73 -27.82 -2.28
C THR A 101 -5.53 -26.54 -2.14
N ARG A 102 -5.08 -25.63 -1.28
CA ARG A 102 -5.57 -24.25 -1.21
C ARG A 102 -4.41 -23.30 -1.13
N ALA A 103 -4.49 -22.18 -1.83
CA ALA A 103 -3.47 -21.15 -1.72
C ALA A 103 -4.07 -19.75 -1.79
N PHE A 104 -3.47 -18.83 -1.06
CA PHE A 104 -3.89 -17.44 -0.98
C PHE A 104 -2.70 -16.52 -1.11
N LEU A 105 -2.79 -15.52 -1.98
CA LEU A 105 -1.87 -14.38 -2.01
C LEU A 105 -2.58 -13.17 -1.38
N SER A 106 -1.86 -12.41 -0.57
CA SER A 106 -2.37 -11.15 -0.01
C SER A 106 -1.42 -10.00 -0.28
N THR A 107 -1.95 -8.80 -0.50
CA THR A 107 -1.15 -7.56 -0.53
C THR A 107 -0.81 -7.07 0.89
N ALA A 108 -1.51 -7.59 1.89
CA ALA A 108 -1.38 -7.28 3.31
C ALA A 108 -0.41 -8.22 4.01
N ASN A 109 0.23 -7.71 5.07
CA ASN A 109 0.83 -8.59 6.07
C ASN A 109 -0.25 -9.42 6.75
N LEU A 110 0.10 -10.64 7.18
CA LEU A 110 -0.80 -11.52 7.89
C LEU A 110 -0.91 -11.10 9.37
N ASN A 111 -1.56 -9.95 9.57
CA ASN A 111 -1.83 -9.27 10.84
C ASN A 111 -3.13 -8.45 10.72
N LYS A 112 -3.40 -7.54 11.66
CA LYS A 112 -4.61 -6.68 11.65
C LYS A 112 -4.80 -5.84 10.38
N ALA A 113 -3.76 -5.66 9.57
CA ALA A 113 -3.89 -5.04 8.24
C ALA A 113 -4.90 -5.76 7.35
N LEU A 114 -5.14 -7.07 7.56
CA LEU A 114 -6.18 -7.82 6.84
C LEU A 114 -7.59 -7.27 7.06
N THR A 115 -7.86 -6.61 8.20
CA THR A 115 -9.18 -6.04 8.53
C THR A 115 -9.21 -4.52 8.54
N ASP A 116 -8.06 -3.89 8.81
CA ASP A 116 -8.01 -2.46 9.10
C ASP A 116 -7.59 -1.62 7.89
N SER A 117 -7.01 -2.24 6.85
CA SER A 117 -6.48 -1.61 5.65
C SER A 117 -7.30 -1.93 4.40
N VAL A 118 -7.19 -1.06 3.38
CA VAL A 118 -7.72 -1.33 2.04
C VAL A 118 -6.66 -2.16 1.29
N GLU A 119 -6.92 -3.46 1.22
CA GLU A 119 -6.01 -4.52 0.75
C GLU A 119 -6.73 -5.47 -0.21
N LEU A 120 -5.97 -6.32 -0.90
CA LEU A 120 -6.48 -7.40 -1.74
C LEU A 120 -6.01 -8.76 -1.20
N GLY A 121 -6.88 -9.75 -1.34
CA GLY A 121 -6.57 -11.16 -1.15
C GLY A 121 -7.20 -11.95 -2.29
N ILE A 122 -6.46 -12.93 -2.81
CA ILE A 122 -6.95 -13.82 -3.87
C ILE A 122 -6.72 -15.27 -3.46
N GLU A 123 -7.71 -16.12 -3.73
CA GLU A 123 -7.54 -17.57 -3.72
C GLU A 123 -6.99 -18.00 -5.09
N LEU A 124 -6.03 -18.91 -5.08
CA LEU A 124 -5.32 -19.37 -6.27
C LEU A 124 -5.83 -20.76 -6.68
N ASP A 125 -5.80 -21.02 -7.98
CA ASP A 125 -6.05 -22.36 -8.50
C ASP A 125 -4.91 -23.33 -8.13
N SER A 126 -5.10 -24.62 -8.37
CA SER A 126 -4.15 -25.67 -8.01
C SER A 126 -2.80 -25.54 -8.74
N VAL A 127 -2.78 -25.01 -9.97
CA VAL A 127 -1.56 -24.83 -10.77
C VAL A 127 -0.75 -23.66 -10.20
N GLN A 128 -1.41 -22.52 -9.98
CA GLN A 128 -0.82 -21.35 -9.33
C GLN A 128 -0.35 -21.68 -7.91
N ALA A 129 -1.11 -22.46 -7.14
CA ALA A 129 -0.73 -22.94 -5.82
C ALA A 129 0.57 -23.77 -5.86
N GLY A 130 0.70 -24.67 -6.85
CA GLY A 130 1.92 -25.42 -7.08
C GLY A 130 3.12 -24.54 -7.40
N ALA A 131 2.96 -23.58 -8.31
CA ALA A 131 4.02 -22.63 -8.66
C ALA A 131 4.45 -21.76 -7.47
N LEU A 132 3.48 -21.25 -6.71
CA LEU A 132 3.72 -20.44 -5.51
C LEU A 132 4.45 -21.23 -4.43
N ALA A 133 4.04 -22.47 -4.18
CA ALA A 133 4.72 -23.32 -3.22
C ALA A 133 6.13 -23.72 -3.71
N GLY A 134 6.36 -23.84 -5.03
CA GLY A 134 7.70 -23.99 -5.60
C GLY A 134 8.58 -22.78 -5.29
N ALA A 135 8.03 -21.57 -5.43
CA ALA A 135 8.71 -20.32 -5.08
C ALA A 135 9.06 -20.27 -3.58
N PHE A 136 8.12 -20.70 -2.73
CA PHE A 136 8.37 -20.86 -1.30
C PHE A 136 9.54 -21.81 -1.04
N VAL A 137 9.51 -23.03 -1.58
CA VAL A 137 10.54 -24.05 -1.36
C VAL A 137 11.92 -23.52 -1.78
N ARG A 138 12.01 -22.84 -2.93
CA ARG A 138 13.25 -22.22 -3.38
C ARG A 138 13.75 -21.17 -2.39
N ALA A 139 12.91 -20.21 -2.01
CA ALA A 139 13.29 -19.17 -1.05
C ALA A 139 13.71 -19.79 0.30
N PHE A 140 12.96 -20.78 0.78
CA PHE A 140 13.18 -21.45 2.06
C PHE A 140 14.52 -22.17 2.14
N TRP A 141 14.93 -22.86 1.07
CA TRP A 141 16.18 -23.64 1.06
C TRP A 141 17.39 -22.88 0.53
N SER A 142 17.20 -21.93 -0.38
CA SER A 142 18.31 -21.28 -1.09
C SER A 142 18.57 -19.84 -0.67
N GLU A 143 17.58 -19.14 -0.10
CA GLU A 143 17.71 -17.71 0.17
C GLU A 143 17.57 -17.33 1.65
N ALA A 144 17.02 -18.23 2.47
CA ALA A 144 16.93 -18.06 3.91
C ALA A 144 18.31 -17.96 4.57
N GLU A 145 18.44 -17.07 5.55
CA GLU A 145 19.70 -16.76 6.21
C GLU A 145 19.73 -17.28 7.64
N ARG A 146 18.57 -17.28 8.30
CA ARG A 146 18.41 -17.70 9.70
C ARG A 146 17.26 -18.71 9.85
N GLU A 147 17.38 -19.59 10.82
CA GLU A 147 16.38 -20.56 11.23
C GLU A 147 16.11 -20.44 12.73
N LEU A 148 14.83 -20.50 13.12
CA LEU A 148 14.43 -20.55 14.51
C LEU A 148 14.63 -21.97 15.04
N VAL A 149 15.70 -22.17 15.80
CA VAL A 149 16.10 -23.49 16.32
C VAL A 149 15.60 -23.72 17.74
N GLU A 150 15.52 -22.67 18.55
CA GLU A 150 15.04 -22.68 19.94
C GLU A 150 14.32 -21.36 20.21
N THR A 151 13.62 -21.28 21.34
CA THR A 151 12.99 -20.03 21.80
C THR A 151 14.03 -18.92 21.84
N ASP A 152 13.73 -17.78 21.22
CA ASP A 152 14.61 -16.60 21.11
C ASP A 152 15.96 -16.84 20.44
N ARG A 153 16.14 -17.94 19.69
CA ARG A 153 17.42 -18.28 19.05
C ARG A 153 17.27 -18.53 17.55
N LEU A 154 17.83 -17.61 16.77
CA LEU A 154 17.98 -17.69 15.32
C LEU A 154 19.41 -18.10 14.94
N ALA A 155 19.59 -19.32 14.42
CA ALA A 155 20.88 -19.83 13.94
C ALA A 155 21.04 -19.59 12.43
N SER A 156 22.28 -19.50 11.93
CA SER A 156 22.51 -19.40 10.49
C SER A 156 22.08 -20.69 9.77
N VAL A 157 21.43 -20.54 8.62
CA VAL A 157 21.06 -21.67 7.77
C VAL A 157 22.30 -22.15 7.00
N GLY A 158 22.55 -23.47 7.04
CA GLY A 158 23.61 -24.10 6.27
C GLY A 158 23.28 -24.21 4.77
N LYS A 159 24.21 -24.73 3.97
CA LYS A 159 23.92 -25.01 2.55
C LYS A 159 22.79 -26.04 2.43
N PRO A 160 21.85 -25.86 1.49
CA PRO A 160 20.81 -26.84 1.29
C PRO A 160 21.40 -28.16 0.78
N PRO A 161 20.84 -29.32 1.17
CA PRO A 161 21.33 -30.63 0.73
C PRO A 161 21.15 -30.86 -0.78
N ALA A 162 20.16 -30.19 -1.38
CA ALA A 162 19.94 -30.14 -2.82
C ALA A 162 19.40 -28.76 -3.21
N LEU A 163 19.76 -28.28 -4.40
CA LEU A 163 19.20 -27.03 -4.94
C LEU A 163 17.78 -27.31 -5.46
N PRO A 164 16.75 -26.61 -4.96
CA PRO A 164 15.41 -26.70 -5.51
C PRO A 164 15.39 -26.28 -6.97
N VAL A 165 14.49 -26.90 -7.75
CA VAL A 165 14.20 -26.49 -9.13
C VAL A 165 13.73 -25.03 -9.13
N VAL A 166 14.17 -24.25 -10.12
CA VAL A 166 13.66 -22.89 -10.32
C VAL A 166 12.21 -23.00 -10.80
N PRO A 167 11.22 -22.57 -10.00
CA PRO A 167 9.84 -22.57 -10.45
C PRO A 167 9.71 -21.49 -11.52
N SER A 168 9.24 -21.88 -12.71
CA SER A 168 8.88 -20.94 -13.76
C SER A 168 7.41 -21.17 -14.11
N HIS A 169 6.61 -20.10 -14.05
CA HIS A 169 5.20 -20.16 -14.35
C HIS A 169 4.74 -18.83 -14.95
N ALA A 170 4.05 -18.87 -16.09
CA ALA A 170 3.61 -17.65 -16.77
C ALA A 170 2.66 -16.78 -15.93
N GLY A 171 1.93 -17.39 -14.99
CA GLY A 171 0.96 -16.73 -14.12
C GLY A 171 1.44 -16.42 -12.70
N VAL A 172 2.61 -16.91 -12.27
CA VAL A 172 3.17 -16.64 -10.94
C VAL A 172 4.60 -16.14 -11.11
N LEU A 173 4.81 -14.86 -10.83
CA LEU A 173 6.06 -14.15 -11.08
C LEU A 173 6.72 -13.81 -9.76
N THR A 174 8.05 -13.91 -9.70
CA THR A 174 8.80 -13.63 -8.48
C THR A 174 9.86 -12.57 -8.67
N THR A 175 10.08 -11.76 -7.65
CA THR A 175 11.39 -11.11 -7.44
C THR A 175 12.12 -11.96 -6.41
N THR A 176 13.38 -12.28 -6.67
CA THR A 176 14.26 -12.94 -5.71
C THR A 176 15.67 -12.36 -5.82
N LYS A 177 16.63 -12.81 -5.00
CA LYS A 177 18.05 -12.37 -5.12
C LYS A 177 18.64 -12.53 -6.53
N THR A 178 18.09 -13.43 -7.35
CA THR A 178 18.63 -13.77 -8.69
C THR A 178 17.62 -13.60 -9.82
N SER A 179 16.42 -13.07 -9.55
CA SER A 179 15.34 -12.97 -10.54
C SER A 179 14.55 -11.69 -10.38
N THR A 180 14.17 -11.09 -11.51
CA THR A 180 13.30 -9.90 -11.58
C THR A 180 12.07 -10.12 -12.45
N GLU A 181 11.60 -11.37 -12.57
CA GLU A 181 10.43 -11.73 -13.38
C GLU A 181 9.19 -10.92 -13.03
N LEU A 182 8.98 -10.62 -11.73
CA LEU A 182 7.85 -9.80 -11.30
C LEU A 182 7.95 -8.36 -11.86
N ARG A 183 9.13 -7.74 -11.80
CA ARG A 183 9.37 -6.42 -12.41
C ARG A 183 9.11 -6.44 -13.90
N GLU A 184 9.62 -7.44 -14.59
CA GLU A 184 9.45 -7.62 -16.02
C GLU A 184 7.97 -7.77 -16.39
N GLY A 185 7.22 -8.56 -15.62
CA GLY A 185 5.77 -8.71 -15.79
C GLY A 185 4.99 -7.41 -15.55
N VAL A 186 5.34 -6.66 -14.50
CA VAL A 186 4.76 -5.34 -14.21
C VAL A 186 5.03 -4.37 -15.36
N LEU A 187 6.28 -4.28 -15.82
CA LEU A 187 6.67 -3.41 -16.93
C LEU A 187 5.96 -3.80 -18.23
N ALA A 188 5.88 -5.10 -18.54
CA ALA A 188 5.20 -5.59 -19.73
C ALA A 188 3.73 -5.18 -19.76
N LEU A 189 3.02 -5.26 -18.61
CA LEU A 189 1.63 -4.81 -18.51
C LEU A 189 1.50 -3.29 -18.74
N ILE A 190 2.34 -2.49 -18.09
CA ILE A 190 2.28 -1.02 -18.18
C ILE A 190 2.64 -0.52 -19.60
N VAL A 191 3.69 -1.09 -20.21
CA VAL A 191 4.14 -0.75 -21.56
C VAL A 191 3.14 -1.25 -22.61
N GLY A 192 2.53 -2.41 -22.37
CA GLY A 192 1.51 -3.01 -23.21
C GLY A 192 0.19 -2.25 -23.24
N ALA A 193 -0.12 -1.47 -22.19
CA ALA A 193 -1.37 -0.73 -22.08
C ALA A 193 -1.61 0.22 -23.27
N ARG A 194 -2.84 0.18 -23.79
CA ARG A 194 -3.33 0.92 -24.96
C ARG A 194 -4.49 1.86 -24.65
N ARG A 195 -5.42 1.48 -23.75
CA ARG A 195 -6.60 2.30 -23.47
C ARG A 195 -6.68 2.72 -22.01
N LYS A 196 -6.65 1.78 -21.08
CA LYS A 196 -6.79 2.06 -19.64
C LYS A 196 -5.73 1.32 -18.84
N LEU A 197 -5.15 2.02 -17.88
CA LEU A 197 -4.22 1.51 -16.90
C LEU A 197 -4.65 1.98 -15.51
N VAL A 198 -4.92 1.05 -14.60
CA VAL A 198 -5.13 1.37 -13.19
C VAL A 198 -4.05 0.70 -12.35
N VAL A 199 -3.40 1.46 -11.49
CA VAL A 199 -2.33 1.00 -10.60
C VAL A 199 -2.71 1.34 -9.17
N SER A 200 -2.83 0.35 -8.31
CA SER A 200 -2.90 0.54 -6.86
C SER A 200 -1.55 0.23 -6.26
N CYS A 201 -0.97 1.14 -5.47
CA CYS A 201 0.27 0.85 -4.78
C CYS A 201 0.51 1.76 -3.55
N TYR A 202 1.07 1.17 -2.51
CA TYR A 202 1.49 1.89 -1.30
C TYR A 202 2.80 2.66 -1.50
N GLY A 203 3.85 1.97 -1.95
CA GLY A 203 5.17 2.57 -2.23
C GLY A 203 5.34 2.88 -3.72
N LEU A 204 5.74 4.11 -4.03
CA LEU A 204 5.98 4.61 -5.38
C LEU A 204 7.27 5.42 -5.40
N ASP A 205 8.32 4.89 -6.04
CA ASP A 205 9.56 5.63 -6.26
C ASP A 205 9.53 6.32 -7.63
N ALA A 206 9.64 7.65 -7.65
CA ALA A 206 9.60 8.47 -8.85
C ALA A 206 10.70 8.12 -9.88
N ALA A 207 11.83 7.58 -9.42
CA ALA A 207 12.94 7.18 -10.29
C ALA A 207 12.83 5.72 -10.77
N HIS A 208 11.94 4.92 -10.20
CA HIS A 208 11.88 3.51 -10.52
C HIS A 208 11.31 3.27 -11.93
N PRO A 209 11.87 2.34 -12.73
CA PRO A 209 11.44 2.10 -14.11
C PRO A 209 9.95 1.86 -14.29
N SER A 210 9.28 1.21 -13.33
CA SER A 210 7.82 1.00 -13.41
C SER A 210 7.03 2.30 -13.29
N VAL A 211 7.45 3.24 -12.43
CA VAL A 211 6.76 4.54 -12.29
C VAL A 211 7.02 5.41 -13.52
N LEU A 212 8.23 5.37 -14.07
CA LEU A 212 8.54 6.02 -15.35
C LEU A 212 7.70 5.43 -16.50
N ALA A 213 7.50 4.12 -16.53
CA ALA A 213 6.65 3.49 -17.53
C ALA A 213 5.17 3.91 -17.41
N ILE A 214 4.66 4.13 -16.19
CA ILE A 214 3.30 4.66 -15.96
C ILE A 214 3.19 6.09 -16.48
N LYS A 215 4.18 6.94 -16.18
CA LYS A 215 4.29 8.30 -16.71
C LYS A 215 4.28 8.28 -18.24
N ASP A 216 5.06 7.41 -18.85
CA ASP A 216 5.11 7.28 -20.31
C ASP A 216 3.79 6.75 -20.88
N ALA A 217 3.06 5.89 -20.16
CA ALA A 217 1.73 5.45 -20.58
C ALA A 217 0.73 6.62 -20.63
N ALA A 218 0.73 7.48 -19.60
CA ALA A 218 -0.10 8.68 -19.60
C ALA A 218 0.27 9.63 -20.76
N ALA A 219 1.57 9.81 -21.02
CA ALA A 219 2.05 10.63 -22.14
C ALA A 219 1.68 10.06 -23.53
N ARG A 220 1.49 8.74 -23.65
CA ARG A 220 0.97 8.08 -24.86
C ARG A 220 -0.55 8.26 -25.05
N GLY A 221 -1.25 8.87 -24.10
CA GLY A 221 -2.71 9.05 -24.12
C GLY A 221 -3.50 7.86 -23.54
N VAL A 222 -2.85 6.95 -22.82
CA VAL A 222 -3.56 5.92 -22.04
C VAL A 222 -4.28 6.60 -20.88
N GLN A 223 -5.53 6.22 -20.59
CA GLN A 223 -6.23 6.67 -19.40
C GLN A 223 -5.59 6.01 -18.16
N VAL A 224 -4.74 6.77 -17.46
CA VAL A 224 -4.01 6.28 -16.30
C VAL A 224 -4.64 6.78 -15.01
N THR A 225 -5.00 5.84 -14.14
CA THR A 225 -5.39 6.12 -12.75
C THR A 225 -4.44 5.44 -11.79
N VAL A 226 -3.95 6.19 -10.80
CA VAL A 226 -3.06 5.69 -9.75
C VAL A 226 -3.78 5.87 -8.41
N LEU A 227 -3.95 4.76 -7.69
CA LEU A 227 -4.51 4.73 -6.34
C LEU A 227 -3.35 4.58 -5.36
N THR A 228 -3.21 5.50 -4.41
CA THR A 228 -2.12 5.47 -3.42
C THR A 228 -2.55 5.89 -2.01
N ARG A 229 -1.64 5.84 -1.04
CA ARG A 229 -1.84 6.44 0.29
C ARG A 229 -1.20 7.83 0.31
N PRO A 230 -1.84 8.87 0.86
CA PRO A 230 -1.23 10.19 0.95
C PRO A 230 -0.10 10.17 1.99
N ARG A 231 1.15 10.28 1.53
CA ARG A 231 2.35 10.32 2.38
C ARG A 231 3.52 11.05 1.71
N PRO A 232 4.48 11.62 2.47
CA PRO A 232 5.63 12.33 1.89
C PRO A 232 6.46 11.48 0.92
N ALA A 233 6.64 10.19 1.22
CA ALA A 233 7.46 9.31 0.38
C ALA A 233 6.91 9.12 -1.05
N VAL A 234 5.58 9.19 -1.26
CA VAL A 234 4.98 9.05 -2.60
C VAL A 234 4.83 10.38 -3.33
N LEU A 235 5.12 11.50 -2.67
CA LEU A 235 4.87 12.85 -3.19
C LEU A 235 5.56 13.09 -4.54
N ALA A 236 6.83 12.69 -4.65
CA ALA A 236 7.62 12.87 -5.86
C ALA A 236 6.99 12.10 -7.04
N ALA A 237 6.58 10.85 -6.80
CA ALA A 237 5.94 10.01 -7.82
C ALA A 237 4.55 10.54 -8.18
N ALA A 238 3.70 10.87 -7.20
CA ALA A 238 2.37 11.44 -7.43
C ALA A 238 2.46 12.72 -8.27
N ARG A 239 3.42 13.60 -7.96
CA ARG A 239 3.68 14.82 -8.74
C ARG A 239 4.11 14.52 -10.17
N LEU A 240 5.02 13.56 -10.34
CA LEU A 240 5.50 13.15 -11.66
C LEU A 240 4.36 12.62 -12.54
N LEU A 241 3.53 11.74 -11.98
CA LEU A 241 2.43 11.07 -12.67
C LEU A 241 1.30 12.06 -13.00
N ALA A 242 0.91 12.91 -12.04
CA ALA A 242 -0.09 13.95 -12.29
C ALA A 242 0.35 14.94 -13.38
N LYS A 243 1.64 15.32 -13.41
CA LYS A 243 2.18 16.18 -14.49
C LYS A 243 2.12 15.52 -15.86
N ALA A 244 2.17 14.19 -15.92
CA ALA A 244 2.05 13.43 -17.16
C ALA A 244 0.60 13.18 -17.59
N GLY A 245 -0.38 13.66 -16.82
CA GLY A 245 -1.81 13.52 -17.12
C GLY A 245 -2.50 12.34 -16.44
N ALA A 246 -1.83 11.61 -15.54
CA ALA A 246 -2.48 10.57 -14.75
C ALA A 246 -3.40 11.18 -13.67
N VAL A 247 -4.53 10.53 -13.42
CA VAL A 247 -5.38 10.83 -12.26
C VAL A 247 -4.81 10.10 -11.05
N VAL A 248 -4.47 10.82 -9.98
CA VAL A 248 -3.93 10.21 -8.76
C VAL A 248 -4.94 10.38 -7.62
N ARG A 249 -5.57 9.27 -7.22
CA ARG A 249 -6.53 9.18 -6.12
C ARG A 249 -5.86 8.62 -4.88
N ALA A 250 -6.36 8.98 -3.70
CA ALA A 250 -5.77 8.49 -2.46
C ALA A 250 -6.79 8.12 -1.38
N HIS A 251 -6.40 7.15 -0.55
CA HIS A 251 -7.12 6.73 0.64
C HIS A 251 -6.15 6.49 1.80
N GLU A 252 -6.51 6.94 2.99
CA GLU A 252 -5.64 6.95 4.18
C GLU A 252 -5.17 5.55 4.61
N LYS A 253 -5.98 4.54 4.27
CA LYS A 253 -5.75 3.13 4.62
C LYS A 253 -5.34 2.28 3.42
N LEU A 254 -5.09 2.87 2.24
CA LEU A 254 -4.68 2.07 1.09
C LEU A 254 -3.32 1.44 1.34
N HIS A 255 -3.25 0.12 1.12
CA HIS A 255 -2.01 -0.61 1.07
C HIS A 255 -1.97 -1.68 -0.04
N ALA A 256 -3.08 -1.91 -0.75
CA ALA A 256 -3.16 -2.84 -1.87
C ALA A 256 -2.18 -2.53 -3.01
N LYS A 257 -1.66 -3.59 -3.62
CA LYS A 257 -0.71 -3.53 -4.76
C LYS A 257 -1.24 -4.34 -5.92
N ALA A 258 -1.66 -3.65 -6.97
CA ALA A 258 -2.21 -4.27 -8.16
C ALA A 258 -2.00 -3.40 -9.40
N VAL A 259 -1.92 -4.05 -10.55
CA VAL A 259 -1.87 -3.40 -11.87
C VAL A 259 -2.93 -4.03 -12.74
N ILE A 260 -3.73 -3.22 -13.43
CA ILE A 260 -4.63 -3.68 -14.47
C ILE A 260 -4.45 -2.84 -15.73
N ALA A 261 -4.20 -3.50 -16.84
CA ALA A 261 -4.00 -2.89 -18.15
C ALA A 261 -4.94 -3.54 -19.16
N ASP A 262 -5.85 -2.77 -19.74
CA ASP A 262 -6.81 -3.23 -20.75
C ASP A 262 -7.58 -4.52 -20.42
N GLY A 263 -7.83 -4.77 -19.13
CA GLY A 263 -8.54 -5.95 -18.65
C GLY A 263 -7.65 -7.13 -18.26
N VAL A 264 -6.32 -6.99 -18.31
CA VAL A 264 -5.36 -7.97 -17.79
C VAL A 264 -4.80 -7.47 -16.45
N GLY A 265 -4.98 -8.27 -15.40
CA GLY A 265 -4.65 -7.92 -14.03
C GLY A 265 -3.46 -8.68 -13.45
N LEU A 266 -2.76 -8.03 -12.52
CA LEU A 266 -1.72 -8.60 -11.67
C LEU A 266 -1.96 -8.11 -10.24
N VAL A 267 -2.04 -9.02 -9.27
CA VAL A 267 -1.99 -8.71 -7.84
C VAL A 267 -0.64 -9.14 -7.30
N MET A 268 0.00 -8.32 -6.47
CA MET A 268 1.37 -8.59 -6.03
C MET A 268 1.64 -8.15 -4.60
N THR A 269 2.72 -8.64 -4.01
CA THR A 269 3.17 -8.24 -2.67
C THR A 269 4.13 -7.05 -2.70
N ALA A 270 4.68 -6.74 -3.88
CA ALA A 270 5.69 -5.70 -4.11
C ALA A 270 5.13 -4.29 -4.28
N ASN A 271 5.83 -3.32 -3.69
CA ASN A 271 5.71 -1.91 -4.05
C ASN A 271 6.43 -1.61 -5.38
N LEU A 272 6.13 -0.47 -6.00
CA LEU A 272 6.81 0.00 -7.22
C LEU A 272 8.09 0.77 -6.89
N GLU A 273 9.04 0.06 -6.26
CA GLU A 273 10.32 0.58 -5.81
C GLU A 273 11.37 -0.54 -5.81
N ALA A 274 12.65 -0.17 -5.70
CA ALA A 274 13.74 -1.14 -5.85
C ALA A 274 13.73 -2.27 -4.80
N HIS A 275 13.27 -1.99 -3.58
CA HIS A 275 13.19 -3.03 -2.55
C HIS A 275 12.14 -4.10 -2.88
N GLY A 276 11.01 -3.70 -3.48
CA GLY A 276 9.98 -4.64 -3.92
C GLY A 276 10.38 -5.36 -5.21
N LEU A 277 10.67 -4.61 -6.27
CA LEU A 277 10.79 -5.19 -7.61
C LEU A 277 12.20 -5.66 -8.00
N ASP A 278 13.26 -5.19 -7.35
CA ASP A 278 14.64 -5.51 -7.74
C ASP A 278 15.39 -6.41 -6.76
N ARG A 279 15.12 -6.32 -5.45
CA ARG A 279 15.98 -6.93 -4.41
C ARG A 279 15.25 -7.81 -3.39
N GLY A 280 13.92 -7.79 -3.36
CA GLY A 280 13.09 -8.52 -2.40
C GLY A 280 12.88 -9.99 -2.78
N PHE A 281 12.30 -10.75 -1.86
CA PHE A 281 11.49 -11.92 -2.20
C PHE A 281 10.02 -11.50 -2.18
N GLU A 282 9.49 -11.30 -3.38
CA GLU A 282 8.12 -10.85 -3.62
C GLU A 282 7.46 -11.73 -4.68
N VAL A 283 6.14 -11.79 -4.65
CA VAL A 283 5.37 -12.59 -5.60
C VAL A 283 4.24 -11.76 -6.20
N GLY A 284 4.01 -11.93 -7.49
CA GLY A 284 2.82 -11.46 -8.18
C GLY A 284 2.12 -12.59 -8.93
N VAL A 285 0.80 -12.52 -8.97
CA VAL A 285 -0.03 -13.50 -9.66
C VAL A 285 -0.85 -12.79 -10.72
N ARG A 286 -0.75 -13.28 -11.96
CA ARG A 286 -1.61 -12.83 -13.06
C ARG A 286 -3.01 -13.38 -12.84
N ILE A 287 -4.00 -12.51 -12.97
CA ILE A 287 -5.38 -12.84 -12.68
C ILE A 287 -6.09 -13.11 -14.02
N ASP A 288 -6.35 -14.37 -14.33
CA ASP A 288 -7.13 -14.78 -15.49
C ASP A 288 -7.94 -16.01 -15.08
N PRO A 289 -9.28 -16.06 -15.23
CA PRO A 289 -10.21 -15.08 -15.82
C PRO A 289 -10.77 -14.02 -14.87
N SER A 290 -10.40 -14.03 -13.59
CA SER A 290 -10.96 -13.13 -12.56
C SER A 290 -10.55 -11.66 -12.67
N SER A 291 -9.86 -11.26 -13.76
CA SER A 291 -9.46 -9.87 -14.00
C SER A 291 -10.64 -8.90 -14.01
N LYS A 292 -11.84 -9.35 -14.39
CA LYS A 292 -13.06 -8.51 -14.35
C LYS A 292 -13.47 -8.14 -12.91
N VAL A 293 -13.31 -9.07 -11.97
CA VAL A 293 -13.60 -8.81 -10.54
C VAL A 293 -12.61 -7.80 -10.00
N LEU A 294 -11.31 -8.00 -10.27
CA LEU A 294 -10.28 -7.03 -9.91
C LEU A 294 -10.55 -5.65 -10.52
N ALA A 295 -10.94 -5.59 -11.79
CA ALA A 295 -11.31 -4.35 -12.47
C ALA A 295 -12.47 -3.64 -11.77
N GLY A 296 -13.50 -4.40 -11.36
CA GLY A 296 -14.64 -3.87 -10.61
C GLY A 296 -14.20 -3.25 -9.29
N VAL A 297 -13.47 -3.99 -8.47
CA VAL A 297 -12.95 -3.51 -7.16
C VAL A 297 -12.12 -2.24 -7.33
N LEU A 298 -11.19 -2.21 -8.30
CA LEU A 298 -10.36 -1.02 -8.53
C LEU A 298 -11.16 0.16 -9.09
N SER A 299 -12.24 -0.09 -9.84
CA SER A 299 -13.12 0.98 -10.33
C SER A 299 -13.97 1.57 -9.20
N GLU A 300 -14.48 0.73 -8.29
CA GLU A 300 -15.16 1.20 -7.07
C GLU A 300 -14.23 2.07 -6.21
N TRP A 301 -12.95 1.71 -6.10
CA TRP A 301 -11.96 2.52 -5.40
C TRP A 301 -11.64 3.82 -6.13
N GLU A 302 -11.51 3.79 -7.46
CA GLU A 302 -11.31 4.98 -8.29
C GLU A 302 -12.42 6.02 -8.09
N GLU A 303 -13.67 5.57 -7.95
CA GLU A 303 -14.84 6.41 -7.72
C GLU A 303 -15.02 6.81 -6.25
N GLY A 304 -14.70 5.91 -5.33
CA GLY A 304 -14.97 6.05 -3.90
C GLY A 304 -13.85 6.70 -3.08
N PHE A 305 -12.62 6.78 -3.61
CA PHE A 305 -11.51 7.34 -2.85
C PHE A 305 -11.69 8.85 -2.64
N PRO A 306 -11.63 9.33 -1.37
CA PRO A 306 -12.04 10.68 -1.04
C PRO A 306 -11.07 11.75 -1.53
N TRP A 307 -9.80 11.39 -1.70
CA TRP A 307 -8.72 12.33 -2.00
C TRP A 307 -8.26 12.26 -3.45
N GLU A 308 -7.99 13.42 -4.03
CA GLU A 308 -7.34 13.56 -5.33
C GLU A 308 -6.08 14.42 -5.18
N PHE A 309 -4.97 13.96 -5.72
CA PHE A 309 -3.76 14.77 -5.77
C PHE A 309 -3.89 15.81 -6.89
N ARG A 310 -3.67 17.09 -6.56
CA ARG A 310 -3.74 18.19 -7.53
C ARG A 310 -2.48 19.04 -7.53
N LEU A 311 -2.08 19.41 -8.74
CA LEU A 311 -0.97 20.33 -8.97
C LEU A 311 -1.48 21.77 -8.85
N GLY A 312 -0.97 22.52 -7.89
CA GLY A 312 -1.25 23.96 -7.79
C GLY A 312 -2.74 24.33 -7.74
N PRO A 313 -3.58 23.66 -6.92
CA PRO A 313 -5.01 23.96 -6.92
C PRO A 313 -5.24 25.43 -6.56
N GLN A 314 -6.13 26.09 -7.32
CA GLN A 314 -6.55 27.44 -6.97
C GLN A 314 -7.46 27.38 -5.73
N ARG A 315 -7.51 28.46 -4.93
CA ARG A 315 -8.31 28.48 -3.69
C ARG A 315 -9.77 28.03 -3.88
N PRO A 316 -10.51 28.45 -4.94
CA PRO A 316 -11.88 27.99 -5.14
C PRO A 316 -12.00 26.48 -5.40
N GLU A 317 -10.95 25.85 -5.93
CA GLU A 317 -10.88 24.42 -6.24
C GLU A 317 -10.43 23.59 -5.03
N ALA A 318 -10.01 24.26 -3.96
CA ALA A 318 -9.43 23.67 -2.75
C ALA A 318 -10.31 23.86 -1.51
N ILE A 319 -11.55 24.34 -1.65
CA ILE A 319 -12.47 24.51 -0.52
C ILE A 319 -12.75 23.15 0.12
N GLY A 320 -12.65 23.10 1.45
CA GLY A 320 -12.76 21.88 2.26
C GLY A 320 -11.42 21.42 2.79
N ASP A 321 -11.31 20.13 3.10
CA ASP A 321 -10.08 19.57 3.66
C ASP A 321 -8.98 19.44 2.60
N VAL A 322 -7.78 19.86 2.99
CA VAL A 322 -6.55 19.74 2.19
C VAL A 322 -5.46 19.10 3.01
N TRP A 323 -4.79 18.11 2.41
CA TRP A 323 -3.50 17.63 2.87
C TRP A 323 -2.35 18.27 2.13
N MET A 324 -1.39 18.69 2.94
CA MET A 324 -0.13 19.21 2.46
C MET A 324 0.75 18.08 1.97
N GLY A 325 1.33 18.23 0.77
CA GLY A 325 2.09 17.14 0.15
C GLY A 325 3.33 16.70 0.95
N ASP A 326 3.91 17.61 1.73
CA ASP A 326 5.01 17.35 2.66
C ASP A 326 4.55 16.76 4.00
N LYS A 327 3.25 16.53 4.17
CA LYS A 327 2.61 16.02 5.36
C LYS A 327 2.01 14.63 5.11
N GLY A 328 2.04 13.77 6.12
CA GLY A 328 1.50 12.42 6.08
C GLY A 328 0.04 12.37 6.52
N SER A 329 -0.57 11.20 6.39
CA SER A 329 -1.97 10.96 6.76
C SER A 329 -2.30 11.18 8.26
N ARG A 330 -1.30 11.43 9.09
CA ARG A 330 -1.44 11.70 10.54
C ARG A 330 -1.31 13.18 10.88
N ASP A 331 -0.77 13.98 9.97
CA ASP A 331 -0.67 15.41 10.15
C ASP A 331 -2.05 16.05 10.03
N PRO A 332 -2.29 17.14 10.79
CA PRO A 332 -3.57 17.83 10.75
C PRO A 332 -3.87 18.31 9.33
N LYS A 333 -5.10 18.03 8.91
CA LYS A 333 -5.68 18.56 7.68
C LYS A 333 -5.79 20.08 7.82
N VAL A 334 -5.63 20.77 6.70
CA VAL A 334 -5.91 22.21 6.63
C VAL A 334 -7.28 22.36 6.01
N GLU A 335 -8.22 22.92 6.76
CA GLU A 335 -9.51 23.32 6.22
C GLU A 335 -9.34 24.64 5.47
N VAL A 336 -9.71 24.66 4.19
CA VAL A 336 -9.75 25.87 3.38
C VAL A 336 -11.22 26.29 3.24
N VAL A 337 -11.56 27.41 3.89
CA VAL A 337 -12.89 27.99 3.80
C VAL A 337 -12.94 29.14 2.80
N ASP A 338 -14.12 29.39 2.25
CA ASP A 338 -14.36 30.53 1.34
C ASP A 338 -14.24 31.86 2.11
N LEU A 339 -14.91 31.93 3.26
CA LEU A 339 -14.96 33.09 4.14
C LEU A 339 -14.68 32.67 5.59
N GLU A 340 -13.90 33.50 6.29
CA GLU A 340 -13.64 33.36 7.72
C GLU A 340 -13.83 34.74 8.36
N THR A 341 -14.64 34.81 9.42
CA THR A 341 -14.79 36.04 10.21
C THR A 341 -13.63 36.15 11.19
N VAL A 342 -12.78 37.16 11.01
CA VAL A 342 -11.65 37.42 11.91
C VAL A 342 -11.99 38.58 12.83
N ALA A 343 -11.94 38.33 14.14
CA ALA A 343 -12.02 39.40 15.13
C ALA A 343 -10.75 40.26 15.05
N LEU A 344 -10.92 41.52 14.69
CA LEU A 344 -9.80 42.46 14.64
C LEU A 344 -9.60 43.13 16.01
N PRO A 345 -8.35 43.51 16.36
CA PRO A 345 -8.09 44.25 17.60
C PRO A 345 -8.93 45.53 17.66
N ALA A 346 -9.40 45.88 18.85
CA ALA A 346 -10.05 47.17 19.07
C ALA A 346 -9.10 48.31 18.67
N VAL A 347 -9.64 49.32 18.01
CA VAL A 347 -8.92 50.56 17.67
C VAL A 347 -9.39 51.67 18.58
N ILE A 348 -8.44 52.49 19.04
CA ILE A 348 -8.72 53.59 19.96
C ILE A 348 -8.57 54.89 19.16
N ALA A 349 -9.64 55.67 19.07
CA ALA A 349 -9.59 57.04 18.58
C ALA A 349 -9.00 57.97 19.64
N ALA A 350 -8.36 59.06 19.22
CA ALA A 350 -7.76 60.03 20.14
C ALA A 350 -8.79 60.70 21.07
N ASN A 351 -10.05 60.80 20.64
CA ASN A 351 -11.19 61.27 21.44
C ASN A 351 -12.53 60.87 20.77
N ALA A 352 -13.63 61.07 21.48
CA ALA A 352 -14.99 60.70 21.02
C ALA A 352 -15.47 61.45 19.76
N LEU A 353 -14.90 62.62 19.44
CA LEU A 353 -15.25 63.41 18.26
C LEU A 353 -14.40 63.06 17.04
N SER A 354 -13.43 62.15 17.16
CA SER A 354 -12.48 61.80 16.09
C SER A 354 -12.52 60.30 15.75
N LEU A 355 -13.69 59.67 15.85
CA LEU A 355 -13.89 58.25 15.55
C LEU A 355 -13.48 57.90 14.11
N ASP A 356 -13.78 58.77 13.15
CA ASP A 356 -13.42 58.57 11.74
C ASP A 356 -11.91 58.67 11.47
N ALA A 357 -11.16 59.28 12.41
CA ALA A 357 -9.70 59.38 12.36
C ALA A 357 -8.99 58.26 13.11
N ALA A 358 -9.73 57.31 13.71
CA ALA A 358 -9.13 56.12 14.33
C ALA A 358 -8.33 55.34 13.29
N PRO A 359 -7.13 54.81 13.65
CA PRO A 359 -6.37 53.99 12.73
C PRO A 359 -7.19 52.75 12.35
N ALA A 360 -7.08 52.31 11.09
CA ALA A 360 -7.69 51.05 10.69
C ALA A 360 -7.11 49.91 11.55
N PRO A 361 -7.94 48.96 12.00
CA PRO A 361 -7.46 47.84 12.79
C PRO A 361 -6.36 47.09 12.04
N GLY A 362 -5.25 46.85 12.74
CA GLY A 362 -4.12 46.12 12.18
C GLY A 362 -4.52 44.67 11.91
N TYR A 363 -4.72 44.32 10.64
CA TYR A 363 -4.91 42.94 10.24
C TYR A 363 -3.57 42.31 9.83
N ARG A 364 -3.02 41.45 10.68
CA ARG A 364 -1.99 40.51 10.25
C ARG A 364 -2.69 39.32 9.60
N ARG A 365 -2.55 39.16 8.28
CA ARG A 365 -2.97 37.94 7.59
C ARG A 365 -2.36 36.74 8.29
N HIS A 366 -3.17 35.94 8.99
CA HIS A 366 -2.79 34.60 9.41
C HIS A 366 -2.43 33.84 8.14
N ARG A 367 -1.16 33.38 8.04
CA ARG A 367 -0.55 32.65 6.92
C ARG A 367 -1.11 33.01 5.54
N ARG A 368 -0.38 33.80 4.75
CA ARG A 368 -0.68 33.92 3.30
C ARG A 368 -0.78 32.51 2.70
N LEU A 369 -2.01 32.08 2.43
CA LEU A 369 -2.31 31.18 1.33
C LEU A 369 -1.77 31.90 0.09
N ARG A 370 -0.58 31.50 -0.37
CA ARG A 370 -0.07 31.99 -1.66
C ARG A 370 -1.11 31.58 -2.71
N SER A 371 -1.32 32.43 -3.71
CA SER A 371 -2.29 32.22 -4.79
C SER A 371 -2.11 30.91 -5.57
N ALA A 372 -1.00 30.20 -5.34
CA ALA A 372 -0.80 28.82 -5.73
C ALA A 372 -0.08 28.08 -4.59
N TRP A 373 -0.65 26.98 -4.11
CA TRP A 373 0.09 26.02 -3.29
C TRP A 373 1.02 25.21 -4.20
N PRO A 374 2.26 24.93 -3.82
CA PRO A 374 3.16 24.21 -4.73
C PRO A 374 2.66 22.79 -5.04
N VAL A 375 2.00 22.10 -4.10
CA VAL A 375 1.46 20.73 -4.26
C VAL A 375 0.51 20.38 -3.09
N GLY A 376 -0.61 19.69 -3.32
CA GLY A 376 -1.46 19.17 -2.23
C GLY A 376 -2.41 18.04 -2.66
N CYS A 377 -2.94 17.30 -1.69
CA CYS A 377 -4.01 16.33 -1.88
C CYS A 377 -5.31 16.96 -1.38
N VAL A 378 -6.32 17.07 -2.23
CA VAL A 378 -7.55 17.83 -1.98
C VAL A 378 -8.72 16.86 -1.91
N LEU A 379 -9.66 17.12 -0.99
CA LEU A 379 -10.91 16.36 -0.94
C LEU A 379 -11.78 16.70 -2.17
N ASN A 380 -12.35 15.68 -2.80
CA ASN A 380 -13.20 15.86 -3.98
C ASN A 380 -14.46 16.72 -3.66
N GLY A 381 -14.38 18.03 -3.91
CA GLY A 381 -15.52 18.92 -3.86
C GLY A 381 -16.42 18.71 -5.09
N ARG A 382 -17.52 17.95 -4.94
CA ARG A 382 -18.65 18.05 -5.88
C ARG A 382 -19.31 19.42 -5.69
N CYS A 383 -18.85 20.43 -6.43
CA CYS A 383 -19.51 21.73 -6.45
C CYS A 383 -20.62 21.71 -7.51
N VAL A 384 -21.87 21.50 -7.08
CA VAL A 384 -23.06 21.80 -7.89
C VAL A 384 -23.27 23.31 -7.84
N LEU A 385 -22.98 23.99 -8.96
CA LEU A 385 -23.28 25.40 -9.17
C LEU A 385 -24.79 25.64 -9.13
N GLN A 386 -25.24 26.59 -8.30
CA GLN A 386 -26.44 27.38 -8.59
C GLN A 386 -26.13 28.88 -8.52
N PRO A 387 -26.68 29.69 -9.45
CA PRO A 387 -26.34 31.11 -9.56
C PRO A 387 -27.14 31.92 -8.54
N PHE A 388 -26.46 32.57 -7.59
CA PHE A 388 -27.13 33.56 -6.73
C PHE A 388 -27.09 34.96 -7.36
N ARG A 389 -28.27 35.47 -7.67
CA ARG A 389 -28.53 36.81 -8.23
C ARG A 389 -28.01 37.90 -7.29
N ARG A 390 -27.35 38.91 -7.87
CA ARG A 390 -27.13 40.24 -7.28
C ARG A 390 -28.46 40.81 -6.74
N LYS A 391 -28.53 41.11 -5.44
CA LYS A 391 -29.41 42.16 -4.91
C LYS A 391 -28.56 43.36 -4.51
N ARG A 392 -28.75 44.48 -5.22
CA ARG A 392 -28.37 45.81 -4.75
C ARG A 392 -29.30 46.16 -3.58
N GLY A 393 -28.73 46.43 -2.41
CA GLY A 393 -29.46 47.04 -1.29
C GLY A 393 -29.16 48.53 -1.28
N SER A 394 -30.18 49.32 -1.61
CA SER A 394 -30.28 50.74 -1.29
C SER A 394 -31.05 50.92 0.02
N ALA A 395 -30.72 52.03 0.70
CA ALA A 395 -31.48 52.72 1.74
C ALA A 395 -31.46 52.13 3.16
N PHE A 396 -30.80 52.86 4.07
CA PHE A 396 -31.37 53.18 5.37
C PHE A 396 -31.33 54.69 5.56
N GLY A 397 -32.50 55.26 5.80
CA GLY A 397 -32.69 56.55 6.44
C GLY A 397 -33.52 56.32 7.68
N LEU A 398 -33.02 56.80 8.81
CA LEU A 398 -33.72 57.63 9.79
C LEU A 398 -32.65 58.43 10.53
#